data_AF-A0A8T3X781-F1
#
_entry.id   AF-A0A8T3X781-F1
#
_cell.length_a   1.000
_cell.length_b   1.000
_cell.length_c   1.000
_cell.angle_alpha   90.00
_cell.angle_beta   90.00
_cell.angle_gamma   90.00
#
_symmetry.space_group_name_H-M   'P 1'
#
loop_
_entity.id
_entity.type
_entity.pdbx_description
1 polymer ?
#
loop_
_entity_poly.entity_id
_entity_poly.type
_entity_poly.pdbx_seq_one_letter_code
_entity_poly.pdbx_strand_id
1 'polypeptide(L)' 'MIIKTDLVKHIKEYFNLNIYETKVWLALLSKGIASAREVADLSGVPRSRTYDVLESLEKRG' A
#
# COMPACT_ATOMS: atom_id res chain seq x y z
N MET A 1 6.90 -8.40 -5.08
CA MET A 1 5.52 -8.86 -5.34
C MET A 1 5.13 -8.39 -6.74
N ILE A 2 4.56 -9.26 -7.58
CA ILE A 2 4.02 -8.86 -8.89
C ILE A 2 2.55 -8.50 -8.68
N ILE A 3 2.26 -7.21 -8.50
CA ILE A 3 0.87 -6.75 -8.47
C ILE A 3 0.41 -6.51 -9.91
N LYS A 4 -0.67 -7.16 -10.33
CA LYS A 4 -1.29 -6.88 -11.64
C LYS A 4 -1.80 -5.44 -11.67
N THR A 5 -1.44 -4.68 -12.71
CA THR A 5 -1.82 -3.27 -12.85
C THR A 5 -3.33 -3.06 -12.81
N ASP A 6 -4.10 -3.97 -13.39
CA ASP A 6 -5.57 -3.93 -13.36
C ASP A 6 -6.13 -4.04 -11.95
N LEU A 7 -5.53 -4.88 -11.10
CA LEU A 7 -5.95 -5.02 -9.70
C LEU A 7 -5.74 -3.71 -8.93
N VAL A 8 -4.58 -3.07 -9.13
CA VAL A 8 -4.29 -1.76 -8.54
C VAL A 8 -5.34 -0.74 -8.99
N LYS A 9 -5.69 -0.73 -10.28
CA LYS A 9 -6.68 0.21 -10.81
C LYS A 9 -8.06 0.01 -10.17
N HIS A 10 -8.56 -1.23 -10.12
CA HIS A 10 -9.87 -1.53 -9.54
C HIS A 10 -9.93 -1.17 -8.04
N ILE A 11 -8.91 -1.52 -7.26
CA ILE A 11 -8.87 -1.20 -5.82
C ILE A 11 -8.80 0.30 -5.59
N LYS A 12 -7.95 0.98 -6.38
CA LYS A 12 -7.81 2.43 -6.33
C LYS A 12 -9.17 3.13 -6.52
N GLU A 13 -9.93 2.71 -7.52
CA GLU A 13 -11.25 3.27 -7.84
C GLU A 13 -12.30 2.88 -6.78
N TYR A 14 -12.32 1.61 -6.35
CA TYR A 14 -13.31 1.10 -5.41
C TYR A 14 -13.18 1.71 -4.01
N PHE A 15 -11.95 1.90 -3.51
CA PHE A 15 -11.68 2.44 -2.18
C PHE A 15 -11.26 3.92 -2.19
N ASN A 16 -11.26 4.55 -3.37
CA ASN A 16 -10.80 5.93 -3.55
C ASN A 16 -9.41 6.18 -2.89
N LEU A 17 -8.49 5.27 -3.16
CA LEU A 17 -7.09 5.35 -2.72
C LEU A 17 -6.23 6.00 -3.80
N ASN A 18 -5.06 6.47 -3.44
CA ASN A 18 -4.02 6.81 -4.41
C ASN A 18 -3.16 5.57 -4.76
N ILE A 19 -2.26 5.71 -5.74
CA ILE A 19 -1.43 4.58 -6.21
C ILE A 19 -0.49 4.06 -5.11
N TYR A 20 0.04 4.93 -4.27
CA TYR A 20 0.92 4.53 -3.16
C TYR A 20 0.14 3.86 -2.04
N GLU A 21 -1.00 4.43 -1.63
CA GLU A 21 -1.95 3.82 -0.71
C GLU A 21 -2.34 2.42 -1.15
N THR A 22 -2.70 2.25 -2.43
CA THR A 22 -3.09 0.94 -2.97
C THR A 22 -1.95 -0.08 -2.91
N LYS A 23 -0.72 0.33 -3.28
CA LYS A 23 0.46 -0.56 -3.25
C LYS A 23 0.86 -0.94 -1.82
N VAL A 24 0.83 0.00 -0.89
CA VAL A 24 1.15 -0.21 0.52
C VAL A 24 0.09 -1.11 1.18
N TRP A 25 -1.19 -0.84 0.94
CA TRP A 25 -2.30 -1.64 1.45
C TRP A 25 -2.24 -3.08 0.94
N LEU A 26 -1.99 -3.29 -0.35
CA LEU A 26 -1.79 -4.62 -0.92
C LEU A 26 -0.55 -5.34 -0.37
N ALA A 27 0.53 -4.62 -0.10
CA ALA A 27 1.73 -5.20 0.52
C ALA A 27 1.47 -5.65 1.97
N LEU A 28 0.72 -4.86 2.74
CA LEU A 28 0.26 -5.23 4.08
C LEU A 28 -0.65 -6.46 4.04
N LEU A 29 -1.68 -6.47 3.19
CA LEU A 29 -2.59 -7.61 3.05
C LEU A 29 -1.86 -8.90 2.67
N SER A 30 -0.84 -8.81 1.83
CA SER A 30 -0.03 -9.96 1.40
C SER A 30 0.83 -10.53 2.54
N LYS A 31 1.35 -9.66 3.41
CA LYS A 31 2.30 -10.06 4.47
C LYS A 31 1.63 -10.29 5.83
N GLY A 32 0.46 -9.70 6.07
CA GLY A 32 -0.20 -9.64 7.37
C GLY A 32 0.47 -8.60 8.27
N ILE A 33 1.30 -9.06 9.21
CA ILE A 33 2.06 -8.21 10.12
C ILE A 33 3.43 -7.92 9.51
N ALA A 34 3.75 -6.65 9.32
CA ALA A 34 4.99 -6.20 8.72
C ALA A 34 5.42 -4.85 9.29
N SER A 35 6.73 -4.62 9.38
CA SER A 35 7.30 -3.31 9.68
C SER A 35 7.18 -2.37 8.49
N ALA A 36 7.18 -1.05 8.74
CA ALA A 36 7.15 -0.04 7.67
C ALA A 36 8.31 -0.21 6.66
N ARG A 37 9.45 -0.74 7.12
CA ARG A 37 10.59 -1.08 6.26
C ARG A 37 10.24 -2.20 5.28
N GLU A 38 9.70 -3.31 5.79
CA GLU A 38 9.31 -4.45 4.96
C GLU A 38 8.21 -4.07 3.98
N VAL A 39 7.26 -3.24 4.41
CA VAL A 39 6.17 -2.74 3.55
C VAL A 39 6.71 -1.86 2.42
N ALA A 40 7.66 -0.97 2.71
CA ALA A 40 8.30 -0.15 1.67
C ALA A 40 9.04 -1.03 0.65
N ASP A 41 9.81 -2.01 1.13
CA ASP A 41 10.59 -2.91 0.29
C ASP A 41 9.65 -3.82 -0.57
N LEU A 42 8.51 -4.25 -0.02
CA LEU A 42 7.51 -5.07 -0.73
C LEU A 42 6.65 -4.29 -1.74
N SER A 43 6.25 -3.07 -1.38
CA SER A 43 5.38 -2.20 -2.18
C SER A 43 6.13 -1.44 -3.27
N GLY A 44 7.45 -1.28 -3.13
CA GLY A 44 8.28 -0.45 -4.00
C GLY A 44 8.01 1.05 -3.84
N VAL A 45 7.30 1.46 -2.79
CA VAL A 45 7.06 2.86 -2.44
C VAL A 45 8.25 3.36 -1.62
N PRO A 46 8.77 4.59 -1.86
CA PRO A 46 9.86 5.14 -1.06
C PRO A 46 9.55 5.11 0.44
N ARG A 47 10.56 4.83 1.27
CA ARG A 47 10.38 4.69 2.73
C ARG A 47 9.71 5.90 3.37
N SER A 48 10.14 7.12 3.04
CA SER A 48 9.52 8.35 3.55
C SER A 48 8.02 8.39 3.26
N ARG A 49 7.64 8.11 2.01
CA ARG A 49 6.23 8.07 1.57
C ARG A 49 5.45 6.92 2.18
N THR A 50 6.11 5.82 2.51
CA THR A 50 5.45 4.66 3.13
C THR A 50 4.93 5.03 4.52
N TYR A 51 5.67 5.81 5.31
CA TYR A 51 5.18 6.30 6.60
C TYR A 51 3.94 7.18 6.44
N ASP A 52 3.98 8.18 5.56
CA ASP A 52 2.84 9.08 5.29
C ASP A 52 1.59 8.30 4.86
N VAL A 53 1.80 7.28 4.02
CA VAL A 53 0.72 6.43 3.49
C VAL A 53 0.15 5.51 4.57
N LEU A 54 0.99 4.92 5.42
CA LEU A 54 0.54 4.09 6.54
C LEU A 54 -0.31 4.92 7.51
N GLU A 55 0.11 6.14 7.83
CA GLU A 55 -0.67 7.07 8.66
C GLU A 55 -2.01 7.45 7.98
N SER A 56 -2.01 7.68 6.66
CA SER A 56 -3.25 7.94 5.91
C SER A 56 -4.21 6.75 5.94
N LEU A 57 -3.69 5.53 5.78
CA LEU A 57 -4.49 4.30 5.82
C LEU A 57 -5.05 4.06 7.23
N GLU A 58 -4.24 4.23 8.28
CA GLU A 58 -4.68 4.11 9.68
C GLU A 58 -5.86 5.05 9.98
N LYS A 59 -5.81 6.30 9.49
CA LYS A 59 -6.90 7.28 9.64
C LYS A 59 -8.20 6.88 8.94
N ARG A 60 -8.13 5.98 7.95
CA ARG A 60 -9.30 5.47 7.21
C ARG A 60 -9.93 4.22 7.83
N GLY A 61 -9.26 3.58 8.79
CA GLY A 61 -9.67 2.32 9.44
C GLY A 61 -9.12 1.08 8.76
#